data_AF-A0A9P2FC68-F1
#
_entry.id   AF-A0A9P2FC68-F1
#
_cell.length_a   1.000
_cell.length_b   1.000
_cell.length_c   1.000
_cell.angle_alpha   90.00
_cell.angle_beta   90.00
_cell.angle_gamma   90.00
#
_symmetry.space_group_name_H-M   'P 1'
#
loop_
_entity.id
_entity.type
_entity.pdbx_description
1 polymer ?
#
loop_
_entity_poly.entity_id
_entity_poly.type
_entity_poly.pdbx_seq_one_letter_code
_entity_poly.pdbx_strand_id
1 'polypeptide(L)'
;MEFKHEVENNFADIIQEYQFNLTKVNEDEIMLLHPNYALTIWKSREGIDIYYLFLQRLEKVKITNFLFSNYEKDLLANVTPANNLTDQISNSLLIHARGLSKYFPEVLSGQNDWVKKFKENKFYNEPRAINKDEYSAYQTIIKNINGKKIEGFQNEI
;
A
#
# COMPACT_ATOMS: atom_id res chain seq x y z
N MET A 1 -10.95 -1.18 -16.81
CA MET A 1 -9.59 -1.40 -16.29
C MET A 1 -9.64 -2.48 -15.23
N GLU A 2 -8.85 -3.53 -15.36
CA GLU A 2 -8.71 -4.53 -14.30
C GLU A 2 -7.67 -4.02 -13.30
N PHE A 3 -8.14 -3.51 -12.14
CA PHE A 3 -7.25 -2.78 -11.22
C PHE A 3 -6.09 -3.64 -10.67
N LYS A 4 -6.33 -4.93 -10.41
CA LYS A 4 -5.29 -5.87 -9.99
C LYS A 4 -4.15 -5.94 -11.02
N HIS A 5 -4.49 -6.09 -12.29
CA HIS A 5 -3.50 -6.21 -13.37
C HIS A 5 -2.66 -4.95 -13.52
N GLU A 6 -3.27 -3.77 -13.37
CA GLU A 6 -2.54 -2.49 -13.38
C GLU A 6 -1.56 -2.37 -12.22
N VAL A 7 -1.96 -2.76 -11.01
CA VAL A 7 -1.06 -2.79 -9.85
C VAL A 7 0.07 -3.77 -10.09
N GLU A 8 -0.23 -4.98 -10.57
CA GLU A 8 0.75 -6.04 -10.85
C GLU A 8 1.81 -5.57 -11.87
N ASN A 9 1.39 -4.92 -12.96
CA ASN A 9 2.30 -4.42 -13.98
C ASN A 9 3.19 -3.27 -13.47
N ASN A 10 2.61 -2.31 -12.75
CA ASN A 10 3.37 -1.14 -12.27
C ASN A 10 4.30 -1.48 -11.10
N PHE A 11 3.93 -2.45 -10.26
CA PHE A 11 4.70 -2.84 -9.08
C PHE A 11 5.50 -4.13 -9.30
N ALA A 12 5.61 -4.65 -10.53
CA ALA A 12 6.25 -5.94 -10.82
C ALA A 12 7.66 -6.06 -10.19
N ASP A 13 8.51 -5.04 -10.38
CA ASP A 13 9.87 -5.03 -9.83
C ASP A 13 9.86 -5.05 -8.30
N ILE A 14 9.01 -4.23 -7.67
CA ILE A 14 8.85 -4.20 -6.20
C ILE A 14 8.37 -5.57 -5.68
N ILE A 15 7.38 -6.15 -6.35
CA ILE A 15 6.80 -7.45 -5.97
C ILE A 15 7.88 -8.53 -5.99
N GLN A 16 8.67 -8.56 -7.06
CA GLN A 16 9.73 -9.53 -7.23
C GLN A 16 10.89 -9.31 -6.24
N GLU A 17 11.39 -8.08 -6.13
CA GLU A 17 12.57 -7.74 -5.32
C GLU A 17 12.30 -7.95 -3.82
N TYR A 18 11.14 -7.51 -3.34
CA TYR A 18 10.77 -7.58 -1.92
C TYR A 18 9.86 -8.77 -1.60
N GLN A 19 9.66 -9.68 -2.55
CA GLN A 19 8.93 -10.95 -2.39
C GLN A 19 7.51 -10.78 -1.83
N PHE A 20 6.80 -9.75 -2.30
CA PHE A 20 5.40 -9.55 -1.91
C PHE A 20 4.49 -10.58 -2.57
N ASN A 21 3.51 -11.07 -1.81
CA ASN A 21 2.36 -11.77 -2.39
C ASN A 21 1.29 -10.73 -2.78
N LEU A 22 1.04 -10.56 -4.08
CA LEU A 22 -0.01 -9.68 -4.57
C LEU A 22 -1.37 -10.37 -4.50
N THR A 23 -2.33 -9.78 -3.79
CA THR A 23 -3.67 -10.33 -3.61
C THR A 23 -4.75 -9.27 -3.76
N LYS A 24 -5.86 -9.64 -4.41
CA LYS A 24 -7.08 -8.81 -4.48
C LYS A 24 -7.84 -8.94 -3.17
N VAL A 25 -8.06 -7.83 -2.46
CA VAL A 25 -8.94 -7.79 -1.28
C VAL A 25 -10.39 -7.62 -1.72
N ASN A 26 -10.64 -6.65 -2.61
CA ASN A 26 -11.92 -6.41 -3.25
C ASN A 26 -11.70 -5.73 -4.62
N GLU A 27 -12.74 -5.22 -5.28
CA GLU A 27 -12.62 -4.57 -6.59
C GLU A 27 -11.77 -3.29 -6.59
N ASP A 28 -11.65 -2.64 -5.43
CA ASP A 28 -11.00 -1.35 -5.28
C ASP A 28 -9.75 -1.43 -4.41
N GLU A 29 -9.41 -2.59 -3.83
CA GLU A 29 -8.27 -2.75 -2.93
C GLU A 29 -7.40 -3.94 -3.32
N ILE A 30 -6.12 -3.65 -3.57
CA ILE A 30 -5.07 -4.65 -3.81
C ILE A 30 -4.08 -4.60 -2.65
N MET A 31 -3.69 -5.76 -2.15
CA MET A 31 -2.72 -5.92 -1.08
C MET A 31 -1.42 -6.50 -1.62
N LEU A 32 -0.31 -5.86 -1.26
CA LEU A 32 1.04 -6.42 -1.35
C LEU A 32 1.41 -6.94 0.03
N LEU A 33 1.31 -8.26 0.22
CA LEU A 33 1.48 -8.90 1.52
C LEU A 33 2.92 -9.41 1.68
N HIS A 34 3.57 -8.99 2.76
CA HIS A 34 4.80 -9.57 3.28
C HIS A 34 4.50 -10.27 4.62
N PRO A 35 5.31 -11.23 5.11
CA PRO A 35 4.99 -11.94 6.35
C PRO A 35 4.71 -11.09 7.59
N ASN A 36 5.31 -9.90 7.71
CA ASN A 36 5.25 -9.07 8.93
C ASN A 36 4.47 -7.75 8.77
N TYR A 37 4.20 -7.34 7.54
CA TYR A 37 3.52 -6.08 7.22
C TYR A 37 2.87 -6.20 5.84
N ALA A 38 2.01 -5.25 5.49
CA ALA A 38 1.47 -5.18 4.13
C ALA A 38 1.37 -3.73 3.67
N LEU A 39 1.37 -3.55 2.35
CA LEU A 39 0.91 -2.32 1.71
C LEU A 39 -0.45 -2.61 1.08
N THR A 40 -1.43 -1.74 1.26
CA THR A 40 -2.67 -1.80 0.48
C THR A 40 -2.79 -0.57 -0.41
N ILE A 41 -3.20 -0.80 -1.64
CA ILE A 41 -3.41 0.20 -2.67
C ILE A 41 -4.91 0.22 -2.94
N TRP A 42 -5.55 1.32 -2.60
CA TRP A 42 -6.99 1.53 -2.71
C TRP A 42 -7.27 2.47 -3.87
N LYS A 43 -8.17 2.14 -4.80
CA LYS A 43 -8.62 3.06 -5.85
C LYS A 43 -9.90 3.76 -5.43
N SER A 44 -9.97 5.05 -5.75
CA SER A 44 -11.15 5.87 -5.54
C SER A 44 -11.41 6.77 -6.75
N ARG A 45 -12.43 7.61 -6.67
CA ARG A 45 -12.70 8.64 -7.69
C ARG A 45 -11.65 9.76 -7.70
N GLU A 46 -10.85 9.86 -6.64
CA GLU A 46 -9.83 10.91 -6.47
C GLU A 46 -8.42 10.41 -6.84
N GLY A 47 -8.28 9.13 -7.23
CA GLY A 47 -7.01 8.52 -7.58
C GLY A 47 -6.77 7.25 -6.78
N ILE A 48 -5.57 7.12 -6.21
CA ILE A 48 -5.21 5.99 -5.36
C ILE A 48 -4.78 6.45 -3.98
N ASP A 49 -5.01 5.58 -3.00
CA ASP A 49 -4.45 5.69 -1.66
C ASP A 49 -3.56 4.50 -1.34
N ILE A 50 -2.44 4.76 -0.67
CA ILE A 50 -1.52 3.74 -0.18
C ILE A 50 -1.57 3.75 1.34
N TYR A 51 -1.83 2.59 1.92
CA TYR A 51 -1.79 2.35 3.36
C TYR A 51 -0.67 1.38 3.70
N TYR A 52 0.00 1.63 4.83
CA TYR A 52 0.89 0.68 5.47
C TYR A 52 0.15 -0.02 6.60
N LEU A 53 0.23 -1.35 6.65
CA LEU A 53 -0.42 -2.20 7.64
C LEU A 53 0.62 -2.81 8.58
N PHE A 54 0.52 -2.48 9.87
CA PHE A 54 1.30 -3.11 10.93
C PHE A 54 0.56 -4.36 11.41
N LEU A 55 0.84 -5.52 10.78
CA LEU A 55 0.06 -6.75 11.01
C LEU A 55 0.11 -7.24 12.47
N GLN A 56 1.23 -7.06 13.18
CA GLN A 56 1.35 -7.44 14.59
C GLN A 56 0.50 -6.58 15.53
N ARG A 57 0.26 -5.31 15.15
CA ARG A 57 -0.52 -4.35 15.94
C ARG A 57 -1.98 -4.25 15.49
N LEU A 58 -2.31 -4.87 14.35
CA LEU A 58 -3.60 -4.73 13.68
C LEU A 58 -3.97 -3.26 13.43
N GLU A 59 -2.97 -2.47 13.05
CA GLU A 59 -3.11 -1.05 12.75
C GLU A 59 -2.80 -0.81 11.28
N LYS A 60 -3.42 0.23 10.72
CA LYS A 60 -3.03 0.77 9.42
C LYS A 60 -2.96 2.28 9.41
N VAL A 61 -2.14 2.79 8.51
CA VAL A 61 -1.91 4.22 8.38
C VAL A 61 -1.80 4.60 6.91
N LYS A 62 -2.52 5.66 6.50
CA LYS A 62 -2.43 6.21 5.15
C LYS A 62 -1.07 6.90 5.00
N ILE A 63 -0.33 6.57 3.93
CA ILE A 63 1.00 7.15 3.67
C ILE A 63 1.10 7.83 2.31
N THR A 64 0.04 7.83 1.48
CA THR A 64 0.04 8.37 0.11
C THR A 64 0.71 9.74 0.00
N ASN A 65 0.24 10.71 0.80
CA ASN A 65 0.69 12.10 0.73
C ASN A 65 2.09 12.29 1.29
N PHE A 66 2.46 11.51 2.32
CA PHE A 66 3.82 11.47 2.82
C PHE A 66 4.79 11.00 1.74
N LEU A 67 4.49 9.88 1.09
CA LEU A 67 5.29 9.35 -0.01
C LEU A 67 5.45 10.39 -1.12
N PHE A 68 4.32 10.90 -1.64
CA PHE A 68 4.31 11.86 -2.74
C PHE A 68 5.07 13.15 -2.41
N SER A 69 5.03 13.62 -1.17
CA SER A 69 5.72 14.85 -0.75
C SER A 69 7.26 14.77 -0.78
N ASN A 70 7.81 13.55 -0.84
CA ASN A 70 9.25 13.31 -0.90
C ASN A 70 9.72 12.97 -2.33
N TYR A 71 8.81 12.88 -3.30
CA TYR A 71 9.16 12.56 -4.67
C TYR A 71 9.71 13.79 -5.39
N GLU A 72 10.86 13.62 -6.05
CA GLU A 72 11.38 14.66 -6.94
C GLU A 72 10.61 14.72 -8.26
N LYS A 73 10.70 15.86 -8.94
CA LYS A 73 9.98 16.13 -10.20
C LYS A 73 10.41 15.22 -11.35
N ASP A 74 11.60 14.62 -11.28
CA ASP A 74 12.12 13.70 -12.29
C ASP A 74 11.25 12.45 -12.42
N LEU A 75 10.57 12.02 -11.35
CA LEU A 75 9.61 10.92 -11.39
C LEU A 75 8.39 11.19 -12.28
N LEU A 76 8.08 12.47 -12.51
CA LEU A 76 7.01 12.90 -13.40
C LEU A 76 7.43 12.89 -14.87
N ALA A 77 8.73 12.68 -15.17
CA ALA A 77 9.19 12.52 -16.52
C ALA A 77 8.55 11.27 -17.15
N ASN A 78 8.07 11.42 -18.38
CA ASN A 78 7.36 10.39 -19.15
C ASN A 78 6.00 9.96 -18.58
N VAL A 79 5.41 10.72 -17.66
CA VAL A 79 4.00 10.56 -17.29
C VAL A 79 3.16 11.17 -18.42
N THR A 80 2.35 10.33 -19.07
CA THR A 80 1.45 10.78 -20.14
C THR A 80 0.36 11.70 -19.59
N PRO A 81 -0.07 12.74 -20.31
CA PRO A 81 -1.21 13.56 -19.89
C PRO A 81 -2.44 12.69 -19.66
N ALA A 82 -3.07 12.82 -18.50
CA ALA A 82 -4.25 12.04 -18.16
C ALA A 82 -5.52 12.76 -18.65
N ASN A 83 -6.27 12.12 -19.54
CA ASN A 83 -7.50 12.69 -20.10
C ASN A 83 -8.77 12.11 -19.44
N ASN A 84 -8.62 11.05 -18.64
CA ASN A 84 -9.71 10.39 -17.94
C ASN A 84 -9.21 9.76 -16.62
N LEU A 85 -10.13 9.27 -15.78
CA LEU A 85 -9.80 8.68 -14.47
C LEU A 85 -8.89 7.43 -14.57
N THR A 86 -9.03 6.63 -15.63
CA THR A 86 -8.17 5.46 -15.85
C THR A 86 -6.73 5.89 -16.01
N ASP A 87 -6.47 6.88 -16.87
CA ASP A 87 -5.13 7.42 -17.08
C ASP A 87 -4.57 8.03 -15.78
N GLN A 88 -5.42 8.72 -15.00
CA GLN A 88 -5.03 9.28 -13.71
C GLN A 88 -4.59 8.19 -12.72
N ILE A 89 -5.33 7.08 -12.65
CA ILE A 89 -4.98 5.94 -11.78
C ILE A 89 -3.69 5.28 -12.26
N SER A 90 -3.56 4.95 -13.55
CA SER A 90 -2.35 4.32 -14.09
C SER A 90 -1.11 5.20 -13.89
N ASN A 91 -1.23 6.51 -14.12
CA ASN A 91 -0.14 7.46 -13.84
C ASN A 91 0.22 7.50 -12.36
N SER A 92 -0.78 7.53 -11.48
CA SER A 92 -0.54 7.54 -10.04
C SER A 92 0.16 6.27 -9.57
N LEU A 93 -0.25 5.10 -10.06
CA LEU A 93 0.40 3.82 -9.80
C LEU A 93 1.88 3.85 -10.23
N LEU A 94 2.15 4.32 -11.45
CA LEU A 94 3.52 4.42 -11.98
C LEU A 94 4.40 5.34 -11.13
N ILE A 95 3.90 6.54 -10.80
CA ILE A 95 4.63 7.51 -9.98
C ILE A 95 4.92 6.92 -8.61
N HIS A 96 3.93 6.29 -7.97
CA HIS A 96 4.11 5.71 -6.65
C HIS A 96 5.04 4.50 -6.66
N ALA A 97 4.98 3.62 -7.67
CA ALA A 97 5.91 2.49 -7.80
C ALA A 97 7.36 2.96 -7.95
N ARG A 98 7.60 3.93 -8.84
CA ARG A 98 8.94 4.53 -9.02
C ARG A 98 9.43 5.22 -7.75
N GLY A 99 8.56 6.01 -7.12
CA GLY A 99 8.94 6.78 -5.94
C GLY A 99 9.16 5.94 -4.70
N LEU A 100 8.37 4.88 -4.49
CA LEU A 100 8.62 3.91 -3.44
C LEU A 100 9.97 3.22 -3.63
N SER A 101 10.25 2.73 -4.84
CA SER A 101 11.51 2.03 -5.16
C SER A 101 12.74 2.93 -4.96
N LYS A 102 12.66 4.20 -5.40
CA LYS A 102 13.79 5.14 -5.34
C LYS A 102 14.02 5.73 -3.94
N TYR A 103 12.95 6.11 -3.25
CA TYR A 103 13.04 6.95 -2.05
C TYR A 103 12.66 6.25 -0.75
N PHE A 104 12.00 5.10 -0.81
CA PHE A 104 11.49 4.39 0.37
C PHE A 104 11.79 2.88 0.38
N PRO A 105 13.04 2.44 0.10
CA PRO A 105 13.40 1.03 0.27
C PRO A 105 13.22 0.55 1.72
N GLU A 106 13.28 1.44 2.71
CA GLU A 106 12.98 1.10 4.11
C GLU A 106 11.50 0.69 4.31
N VAL A 107 10.56 1.32 3.59
CA VAL A 107 9.14 0.95 3.63
C VAL A 107 8.94 -0.40 2.96
N LEU A 108 9.57 -0.60 1.80
CA LEU A 108 9.48 -1.83 1.01
C LEU A 108 10.20 -3.02 1.64
N SER A 109 11.12 -2.79 2.58
CA SER A 109 11.77 -3.86 3.36
C SER A 109 11.13 -4.10 4.73
N GLY A 110 10.08 -3.34 5.07
CA GLY A 110 9.38 -3.45 6.36
C GLY A 110 10.13 -2.87 7.55
N GLN A 111 11.15 -2.04 7.30
CA GLN A 111 11.83 -1.29 8.35
C GLN A 111 10.97 -0.13 8.81
N ASN A 112 11.16 0.33 10.04
CA ASN A 112 10.33 1.37 10.65
C ASN A 112 11.01 2.74 10.72
N ASP A 113 12.18 2.92 10.12
CA ASP A 113 12.95 4.17 10.19
C ASP A 113 12.19 5.36 9.59
N TRP A 114 11.36 5.10 8.57
CA TRP A 114 10.48 6.10 7.97
C TRP A 114 9.40 6.62 8.92
N VAL A 115 9.01 5.85 9.95
CA VAL A 115 7.91 6.21 10.87
C VAL A 115 8.23 7.49 11.63
N LYS A 116 9.50 7.69 12.03
CA LYS A 116 9.93 8.94 12.68
C LYS A 116 9.78 10.12 11.74
N LYS A 117 10.29 10.00 10.51
CA LYS A 117 10.16 11.03 9.47
C LYS A 117 8.68 11.33 9.17
N PHE A 118 7.83 10.30 9.16
CA PHE A 118 6.41 10.45 8.91
C PHE A 118 5.71 11.22 10.03
N LYS A 119 6.02 10.94 11.30
CA LYS A 119 5.48 11.68 12.47
C LYS A 119 5.83 13.17 12.47
N GLU A 120 6.99 13.53 11.92
CA GLU A 120 7.45 14.91 11.83
C GLU A 120 6.91 15.62 10.56
N ASN A 121 6.27 14.90 9.65
CA ASN A 121 5.77 15.43 8.37
C ASN A 121 4.38 16.07 8.51
N LYS A 122 4.11 17.13 7.74
CA LYS A 122 2.81 17.82 7.72
C LYS A 122 1.62 16.95 7.29
N PHE A 123 1.88 15.83 6.61
CA PHE A 123 0.87 14.86 6.17
C PHE A 123 0.69 13.70 7.15
N TYR A 124 1.26 13.80 8.35
CA TYR A 124 1.08 12.81 9.39
C TYR A 124 -0.40 12.62 9.73
N ASN A 125 -0.79 11.36 9.89
CA ASN A 125 -2.03 10.97 10.53
C ASN A 125 -1.75 9.79 11.46
N GLU A 126 -2.46 9.74 12.58
CA GLU A 126 -2.36 8.61 13.51
C GLU A 126 -2.71 7.30 12.79
N PRO A 127 -1.99 6.20 13.07
CA PRO A 127 -2.45 4.86 12.74
C PRO A 127 -3.81 4.61 13.38
N ARG A 128 -4.70 3.95 12.66
CA ARG A 128 -5.97 3.48 13.21
C ARG A 128 -6.03 1.97 13.27
N ALA A 129 -6.82 1.44 14.19
CA ALA A 129 -7.13 0.02 14.21
C ALA A 129 -7.79 -0.42 12.90
N ILE A 130 -7.45 -1.64 12.47
CA ILE A 130 -8.14 -2.37 11.41
C ILE A 130 -9.51 -2.78 11.96
N ASN A 131 -10.58 -2.44 11.24
CA ASN A 131 -11.94 -2.76 11.70
C ASN A 131 -12.29 -4.25 11.47
N LYS A 132 -13.45 -4.70 11.96
CA LYS A 132 -13.85 -6.11 11.90
C LYS A 132 -13.98 -6.65 10.46
N ASP A 133 -14.48 -5.83 9.53
CA ASP A 133 -14.68 -6.24 8.14
C ASP A 133 -13.34 -6.35 7.41
N GLU A 134 -12.47 -5.35 7.58
CA GLU A 134 -11.10 -5.34 7.07
C GLU A 134 -10.30 -6.54 7.61
N TYR A 135 -10.39 -6.79 8.92
CA TYR A 135 -9.70 -7.90 9.56
C TYR A 135 -10.18 -9.25 9.00
N SER A 136 -11.48 -9.44 8.82
CA SER A 136 -12.04 -10.68 8.27
C SER A 136 -11.53 -10.94 6.84
N ALA A 137 -11.46 -9.90 6.02
CA ALA A 137 -10.90 -9.98 4.67
C ALA A 137 -9.39 -10.30 4.70
N TYR A 138 -8.61 -9.56 5.50
CA TYR A 138 -7.16 -9.71 5.60
C TYR A 138 -6.75 -11.06 6.22
N GLN A 139 -7.47 -11.54 7.22
CA GLN A 139 -7.23 -12.86 7.82
C GLN A 139 -7.42 -13.99 6.82
N THR A 140 -8.49 -13.93 6.02
CA THR A 140 -8.77 -14.95 5.01
C THR A 140 -7.62 -15.02 4.01
N ILE A 141 -7.14 -13.87 3.56
CA ILE A 141 -5.99 -13.75 2.65
C ILE A 141 -4.71 -14.33 3.29
N ILE A 142 -4.38 -13.88 4.49
CA ILE A 142 -3.13 -14.28 5.17
C ILE A 142 -3.13 -15.78 5.50
N LYS A 143 -4.28 -16.34 5.88
CA LYS A 143 -4.44 -17.78 6.10
C LYS A 143 -4.22 -18.57 4.81
N ASN A 144 -4.76 -18.09 3.69
CA ASN A 144 -4.65 -18.78 2.41
C ASN A 144 -3.21 -18.77 1.86
N ILE A 145 -2.44 -17.71 2.15
CA ILE A 145 -1.07 -17.56 1.64
C ILE A 145 -0.05 -18.22 2.56
N ASN A 146 -0.14 -18.01 3.87
CA ASN A 146 0.89 -18.42 4.83
C ASN A 146 0.49 -19.64 5.67
N GLY A 147 -0.74 -20.14 5.54
CA GLY A 147 -1.29 -21.19 6.42
C GLY A 147 -1.49 -20.76 7.88
N LYS A 148 -1.19 -19.49 8.22
CA LYS A 148 -1.20 -18.94 9.59
C LYS A 148 -2.32 -17.93 9.77
N LYS A 149 -2.93 -17.92 10.96
CA LYS A 149 -3.94 -16.92 11.36
C LYS A 149 -3.24 -15.69 11.93
N ILE A 150 -3.75 -14.49 11.66
CA ILE A 150 -3.32 -13.28 12.37
C ILE A 150 -3.97 -13.33 13.76
N GLU A 151 -3.19 -13.33 14.83
CA GLU A 151 -3.70 -13.24 16.20
C GLU A 151 -3.89 -11.77 16.58
N GLY A 152 -4.98 -11.40 17.28
CA GLY A 152 -5.09 -10.05 17.86
C GLY A 152 -6.48 -9.44 18.04
N PHE A 153 -7.56 -10.02 17.51
CA PHE A 153 -8.91 -9.70 18.00
C PHE A 153 -9.24 -10.61 19.18
N GLN A 154 -8.82 -10.24 20.39
CA GLN A 154 -9.44 -10.75 21.61
C GLN A 154 -10.63 -9.84 21.94
N ASN A 155 -11.82 -10.43 21.76
CA ASN A 155 -13.14 -10.05 22.29
C ASN A 155 -13.26 -8.72 23.03
N GLU A 156 -13.88 -7.74 22.37
CA GLU A 156 -14.80 -6.80 23.03
C GLU A 156 -16.08 -6.67 22.19
N ILE A 157 -17.10 -7.45 22.58
CA ILE A 157 -18.48 -7.00 22.78
C ILE A 157 -18.97 -7.68 24.06
#